data_AF-A0A836REW9-F1
#
_entry.id   AF-A0A836REW9-F1
#
_cell.length_a   1.000
_cell.length_b   1.000
_cell.length_c   1.000
_cell.angle_alpha   90.00
_cell.angle_beta   90.00
_cell.angle_gamma   90.00
#
_symmetry.space_group_name_H-M   'P 1'
#
loop_
_entity.id
_entity.type
_entity.pdbx_description
1 polymer ?
#
loop_
_entity_poly.entity_id
_entity_poly.type
_entity_poly.pdbx_seq_one_letter_code
_entity_poly.pdbx_strand_id
1 'polypeptide(L)'
;MANRGIKIRNARPGEAAEMAHVDRLSWPPELASTEEQFRARIAAYAEGQWVAEDNGRIVAVSSAQRISEKVLHNGHIDHNRLTDFGRFTRSHDPQGEVYQLIGIGVLPEYRWMQLGRLMIDHQVEFARGLAGIRRIVGFTRPVRYYRYSEMPIEEYVRRRTATGRLLDPVLSFHLDSGARLVSIHPNFRPEDHKACGYAVLIEYPVPRR
;
A
#
# COMPACT_ATOMS: atom_id res chain seq x y z
N MET A 1 24.07 9.01 -18.08
CA MET A 1 22.59 9.07 -18.15
C MET A 1 22.12 10.05 -17.10
N ALA A 2 21.39 11.09 -17.50
CA ALA A 2 21.13 12.26 -16.66
C ALA A 2 20.45 11.87 -15.33
N ASN A 3 21.02 12.38 -14.23
CA ASN A 3 20.46 12.30 -12.89
C ASN A 3 19.11 13.06 -12.88
N ARG A 4 18.01 12.37 -13.20
CA ARG A 4 16.66 12.95 -13.18
C ARG A 4 16.24 13.06 -11.72
N GLY A 5 16.26 14.29 -11.20
CA GLY A 5 16.02 14.64 -9.79
C GLY A 5 14.60 14.37 -9.31
N ILE A 6 14.17 13.11 -9.34
CA ILE A 6 12.93 12.67 -8.68
C ILE A 6 13.08 12.91 -7.18
N LYS A 7 12.19 13.70 -6.61
CA LYS A 7 12.17 14.03 -5.19
C LYS A 7 11.01 13.32 -4.51
N ILE A 8 11.31 12.48 -3.53
CA ILE A 8 10.30 11.92 -2.62
C ILE A 8 10.12 12.90 -1.47
N ARG A 9 8.86 13.26 -1.18
CA ARG A 9 8.49 14.20 -0.11
C ARG A 9 7.07 13.94 0.36
N ASN A 10 6.69 14.50 1.50
CA ASN A 10 5.30 14.49 1.92
C ASN A 10 4.41 15.30 0.95
N ALA A 11 3.16 14.88 0.86
CA ALA A 11 2.11 15.61 0.15
C ALA A 11 1.76 16.92 0.86
N ARG A 12 1.39 17.94 0.09
CA ARG A 12 0.93 19.24 0.60
C ARG A 12 -0.62 19.29 0.60
N PRO A 13 -1.26 20.10 1.45
CA PRO A 13 -2.73 20.19 1.53
C PRO A 13 -3.44 20.47 0.19
N GLY A 14 -2.80 21.17 -0.73
CA GLY A 14 -3.35 21.49 -2.06
C GLY A 14 -3.18 20.41 -3.13
N GLU A 15 -2.50 19.30 -2.84
CA GLU A 15 -2.09 18.31 -3.85
C GLU A 15 -3.05 17.12 -3.99
N ALA A 16 -4.14 17.07 -3.22
CA ALA A 16 -5.08 15.94 -3.21
C ALA A 16 -5.66 15.61 -4.60
N ALA A 17 -5.96 16.63 -5.41
CA ALA A 17 -6.50 16.45 -6.76
C ALA A 17 -5.50 15.78 -7.70
N GLU A 18 -4.24 16.21 -7.66
CA GLU A 18 -3.16 15.63 -8.46
C GLU A 18 -2.82 14.21 -7.98
N MET A 19 -2.85 13.97 -6.67
CA MET A 19 -2.68 12.63 -6.13
C MET A 19 -3.78 11.67 -6.62
N ALA A 20 -5.04 12.11 -6.58
CA ALA A 20 -6.18 11.34 -7.10
C ALA A 20 -6.05 11.08 -8.61
N HIS A 21 -5.50 12.03 -9.37
CA HIS A 21 -5.23 11.82 -10.80
C HIS A 21 -4.20 10.70 -11.02
N VAL A 22 -3.07 10.72 -10.30
CA VAL A 22 -2.05 9.67 -10.38
C VAL A 22 -2.60 8.31 -9.97
N ASP A 23 -3.38 8.26 -8.88
CA ASP A 23 -3.93 7.00 -8.38
C ASP A 23 -4.92 6.38 -9.37
N ARG A 24 -5.78 7.20 -10.00
CA ARG A 24 -6.73 6.77 -11.04
C ARG A 24 -6.05 6.17 -12.28
N LEU A 25 -4.88 6.67 -12.66
CA LEU A 25 -4.09 6.12 -13.76
C LEU A 25 -3.28 4.87 -13.37
N SER A 26 -3.16 4.63 -12.06
CA SER A 26 -2.38 3.52 -11.50
C SER A 26 -3.23 2.31 -11.12
N TRP A 27 -4.49 2.55 -10.74
CA TRP A 27 -5.40 1.56 -10.20
C TRP A 27 -6.63 1.34 -11.09
N PRO A 28 -7.29 0.17 -11.00
CA PRO A 28 -8.64 0.01 -11.56
C PRO A 28 -9.58 1.11 -11.02
N PRO A 29 -10.48 1.69 -11.85
CA PRO A 29 -11.32 2.82 -11.46
C PRO A 29 -12.12 2.61 -10.17
N GLU A 30 -12.64 1.40 -9.96
CA GLU A 30 -13.40 0.98 -8.79
C GLU A 30 -12.56 0.88 -7.52
N LEU A 31 -11.22 0.81 -7.66
CA LEU A 31 -10.30 0.68 -6.55
C LEU A 31 -9.54 1.97 -6.21
N ALA A 32 -9.50 2.91 -7.15
CA ALA A 32 -8.73 4.15 -7.06
C ALA A 32 -9.29 5.09 -5.99
N SER A 33 -8.40 5.79 -5.31
CA SER A 33 -8.74 6.74 -4.26
C SER A 33 -9.23 8.06 -4.87
N THR A 34 -10.25 8.66 -4.24
CA THR A 34 -10.81 9.95 -4.66
C THR A 34 -10.00 11.12 -4.11
N GLU A 35 -10.22 12.31 -4.68
CA GLU A 35 -9.67 13.55 -4.14
C GLU A 35 -10.11 13.80 -2.70
N GLU A 36 -11.38 13.53 -2.38
CA GLU A 36 -11.91 13.65 -1.01
C GLU A 36 -11.15 12.74 -0.04
N GLN A 37 -10.88 11.50 -0.45
CA GLN A 37 -10.09 10.57 0.36
C GLN A 37 -8.67 11.09 0.56
N PHE A 38 -7.95 11.49 -0.50
CA PHE A 38 -6.60 12.03 -0.33
C PHE A 38 -6.57 13.29 0.53
N ARG A 39 -7.53 14.20 0.38
CA ARG A 39 -7.68 15.40 1.20
C ARG A 39 -7.86 15.02 2.68
N ALA A 40 -8.71 14.05 2.97
CA ALA A 40 -8.94 13.56 4.33
C ALA A 40 -7.67 12.89 4.91
N ARG A 41 -6.97 12.08 4.12
CA ARG A 41 -5.71 11.43 4.53
C ARG A 41 -4.62 12.45 4.87
N ILE A 42 -4.46 13.50 4.05
CA ILE A 42 -3.48 14.57 4.28
C ILE A 42 -3.85 15.34 5.56
N ALA A 43 -5.13 15.65 5.77
CA ALA A 43 -5.59 16.33 6.97
C ALA A 43 -5.41 15.47 8.24
N ALA A 44 -5.64 14.17 8.15
CA ALA A 44 -5.52 13.25 9.27
C ALA A 44 -4.06 12.89 9.63
N TYR A 45 -3.21 12.66 8.62
CA TYR A 45 -1.82 12.24 8.82
C TYR A 45 -0.92 12.60 7.63
N ALA A 46 -0.51 13.86 7.57
CA ALA A 46 0.33 14.40 6.48
C ALA A 46 1.67 13.67 6.34
N GLU A 47 2.30 13.29 7.46
CA GLU A 47 3.58 12.59 7.48
C GLU A 47 3.50 11.16 6.92
N GLY A 48 2.29 10.59 6.80
CA GLY A 48 2.04 9.31 6.14
C GLY A 48 1.65 9.42 4.67
N GLN A 49 1.53 10.63 4.12
CA GLN A 49 1.17 10.83 2.71
C GLN A 49 2.41 11.29 1.94
N TRP A 50 2.82 10.49 0.96
CA TRP A 50 4.05 10.73 0.20
C TRP A 50 3.77 10.87 -1.28
N VAL A 51 4.59 11.68 -1.93
CA VAL A 51 4.58 11.87 -3.38
C VAL A 51 6.01 11.78 -3.90
N ALA A 52 6.16 11.24 -5.11
CA ALA A 52 7.37 11.42 -5.91
C ALA A 52 7.10 12.51 -6.94
N GLU A 53 7.98 13.51 -6.99
CA GLU A 53 7.89 14.66 -7.88
C GLU A 53 9.02 14.61 -8.92
N ASP A 54 8.69 14.82 -10.20
CA ASP A 54 9.63 15.01 -11.30
C ASP A 54 9.34 16.37 -11.96
N ASN A 55 10.26 17.33 -11.81
CA ASN A 55 10.14 18.70 -12.34
C ASN A 55 8.80 19.38 -12.01
N GLY A 56 8.36 19.32 -10.75
CA GLY A 56 7.11 19.93 -10.29
C GLY A 56 5.84 19.12 -10.55
N ARG A 57 5.92 17.97 -11.24
CA ARG A 57 4.80 17.06 -11.49
C ARG A 57 4.85 15.88 -10.52
N ILE A 58 3.73 15.54 -9.89
CA ILE A 58 3.59 14.31 -9.11
C ILE A 58 3.47 13.12 -10.07
N VAL A 59 4.35 12.15 -9.88
CA VAL A 59 4.47 10.96 -10.75
C VAL A 59 4.25 9.64 -10.01
N ALA A 60 4.31 9.67 -8.68
CA ALA A 60 3.86 8.58 -7.82
C ALA A 60 3.27 9.14 -6.52
N VAL A 61 2.39 8.34 -5.92
CA VAL A 61 1.73 8.64 -4.65
C VAL A 61 1.77 7.42 -3.75
N SER A 62 1.81 7.64 -2.45
CA SER A 62 1.55 6.57 -1.48
C SER A 62 0.90 7.09 -0.22
N SER A 63 0.09 6.24 0.39
CA SER A 63 -0.60 6.53 1.63
C SER A 63 -0.28 5.48 2.69
N ALA A 64 -0.12 5.95 3.91
CA ALA A 64 -0.08 5.14 5.11
C ALA A 64 -0.83 5.82 6.26
N GLN A 65 -1.19 5.04 7.27
CA GLN A 65 -1.71 5.51 8.55
C GLN A 65 -1.10 4.70 9.69
N ARG A 66 -1.10 5.28 10.90
CA ARG A 66 -0.89 4.51 12.13
C ARG A 66 -2.22 3.99 12.66
N ILE A 67 -2.25 2.76 13.14
CA ILE A 67 -3.41 2.12 13.77
C ILE A 67 -2.98 1.38 15.04
N SER A 68 -3.92 1.15 15.96
CA SER A 68 -3.69 0.24 17.08
C SER A 68 -3.66 -1.22 16.61
N GLU A 69 -2.76 -2.02 17.16
CA GLU A 69 -2.69 -3.48 16.91
C GLU A 69 -4.03 -4.18 17.15
N LYS A 70 -4.84 -3.68 18.10
CA LYS A 70 -6.16 -4.25 18.43
C LYS A 70 -7.10 -4.29 17.23
N VAL A 71 -6.97 -3.35 16.30
CA VAL A 71 -7.80 -3.29 15.09
C VAL A 71 -7.56 -4.51 14.20
N LEU A 72 -6.35 -5.07 14.21
CA LEU A 72 -6.00 -6.27 13.42
C LEU A 72 -6.53 -7.58 14.01
N HIS A 73 -7.03 -7.58 15.25
CA HIS A 73 -7.53 -8.78 15.93
C HIS A 73 -9.03 -8.72 16.23
N ASN A 74 -9.68 -7.58 15.98
CA ASN A 74 -11.06 -7.36 16.37
C ASN A 74 -12.06 -7.70 15.24
N GLY A 75 -12.33 -8.99 15.05
CA GLY A 75 -13.37 -9.47 14.12
C GLY A 75 -12.96 -9.41 12.65
N HIS A 76 -13.95 -9.37 11.75
CA HIS A 76 -13.71 -9.37 10.30
C HIS A 76 -12.94 -8.11 9.86
N ILE A 77 -11.89 -8.30 9.05
CA ILE A 77 -11.08 -7.22 8.52
C ILE A 77 -11.45 -7.01 7.04
N ASP A 78 -11.96 -5.83 6.75
CA ASP A 78 -12.16 -5.34 5.38
C ASP A 78 -11.52 -3.96 5.21
N HIS A 79 -11.29 -3.59 3.95
CA HIS A 79 -10.65 -2.34 3.58
C HIS A 79 -11.37 -1.11 4.16
N ASN A 80 -12.70 -1.07 4.08
CA ASN A 80 -13.47 0.12 4.46
C ASN A 80 -13.46 0.33 5.97
N ARG A 81 -13.60 -0.73 6.75
CA ARG A 81 -13.49 -0.69 8.21
C ARG A 81 -12.10 -0.25 8.65
N LEU A 82 -11.06 -0.81 8.04
CA LEU A 82 -9.67 -0.56 8.42
C LEU A 82 -9.19 0.85 8.05
N THR A 83 -9.77 1.45 7.00
CA THR A 83 -9.31 2.73 6.45
C THR A 83 -10.30 3.88 6.61
N ASP A 84 -11.41 3.65 7.32
CA ASP A 84 -12.52 4.59 7.41
C ASP A 84 -13.02 5.03 6.01
N PHE A 85 -13.34 4.02 5.19
CA PHE A 85 -13.68 4.20 3.77
C PHE A 85 -12.62 5.02 3.01
N GLY A 86 -11.35 4.78 3.32
CA GLY A 86 -10.20 5.45 2.73
C GLY A 86 -9.92 6.87 3.23
N ARG A 87 -10.60 7.39 4.27
CA ARG A 87 -10.47 8.78 4.74
C ARG A 87 -9.50 8.97 5.92
N PHE A 88 -9.24 7.93 6.69
CA PHE A 88 -8.41 7.94 7.91
C PHE A 88 -8.90 8.82 9.07
N THR A 89 -9.98 9.56 8.93
CA THR A 89 -10.49 10.48 9.97
C THR A 89 -10.76 9.79 11.30
N ARG A 90 -11.24 8.54 11.27
CA ARG A 90 -11.51 7.73 12.46
C ARG A 90 -10.55 6.57 12.66
N SER A 91 -9.89 6.10 11.61
CA SER A 91 -9.01 4.93 11.70
C SER A 91 -7.57 5.28 12.07
N HIS A 92 -7.12 6.51 11.80
CA HIS A 92 -5.78 6.94 12.19
C HIS A 92 -5.68 7.13 13.70
N ASP A 93 -4.71 6.45 14.30
CA ASP A 93 -4.33 6.61 15.69
C ASP A 93 -2.88 7.17 15.77
N PRO A 94 -2.67 8.42 16.17
CA PRO A 94 -1.33 9.00 16.33
C PRO A 94 -0.42 8.25 17.30
N GLN A 95 -0.98 7.44 18.21
CA GLN A 95 -0.25 6.58 19.14
C GLN A 95 -0.19 5.11 18.70
N GLY A 96 -0.83 4.77 17.57
CA GLY A 96 -0.91 3.42 17.05
C GLY A 96 0.47 2.78 16.84
N GLU A 97 0.60 1.52 17.23
CA GLU A 97 1.86 0.77 17.18
C GLU A 97 2.10 0.10 15.82
N VAL A 98 1.12 0.15 14.92
CA VAL A 98 1.21 -0.42 13.59
C VAL A 98 1.23 0.69 12.55
N TYR A 99 2.27 0.71 11.73
CA TYR A 99 2.31 1.53 10.52
C TYR A 99 1.71 0.73 9.36
N GLN A 100 0.52 1.10 8.92
CA GLN A 100 -0.20 0.43 7.85
C GLN A 100 0.01 1.16 6.52
N LEU A 101 0.67 0.48 5.58
CA LEU A 101 0.74 0.85 4.17
C LEU A 101 -0.61 0.56 3.49
N ILE A 102 -1.11 1.53 2.71
CA ILE A 102 -2.47 1.48 2.16
C ILE A 102 -2.45 1.27 0.65
N GLY A 103 -1.67 2.06 -0.07
CA GLY A 103 -1.61 1.99 -1.52
C GLY A 103 -0.46 2.80 -2.09
N ILE A 104 0.05 2.35 -3.24
CA ILE A 104 1.04 3.06 -4.04
C ILE A 104 0.51 3.15 -5.46
N GLY A 105 0.45 4.36 -5.98
CA GLY A 105 0.17 4.64 -7.39
C GLY A 105 1.43 5.15 -8.07
N VAL A 106 1.76 4.60 -9.24
CA VAL A 106 2.85 5.08 -10.10
C VAL A 106 2.30 5.22 -11.50
N LEU A 107 2.46 6.42 -12.06
CA LEU A 107 2.06 6.71 -13.43
C LEU A 107 2.66 5.67 -14.41
N PRO A 108 1.88 5.17 -15.39
CA PRO A 108 2.32 4.11 -16.30
C PRO A 108 3.69 4.35 -16.94
N GLU A 109 3.97 5.59 -17.36
CA GLU A 109 5.21 5.99 -18.01
C GLU A 109 6.43 5.99 -17.07
N TYR A 110 6.24 5.92 -15.75
CA TYR A 110 7.30 5.88 -14.73
C TYR A 110 7.56 4.48 -14.13
N ARG A 111 6.77 3.46 -14.50
CA ARG A 111 6.84 2.12 -13.88
C ARG A 111 8.18 1.41 -14.10
N TRP A 112 8.86 1.68 -15.20
CA TRP A 112 10.16 1.10 -15.55
C TRP A 112 11.30 1.60 -14.64
N MET A 113 11.07 2.68 -13.88
CA MET A 113 12.09 3.33 -13.05
C MET A 113 12.17 2.76 -11.62
N GLN A 114 11.48 1.65 -11.33
CA GLN A 114 11.42 1.06 -9.98
C GLN A 114 10.87 2.02 -8.92
N LEU A 115 10.10 3.04 -9.33
CA LEU A 115 9.64 4.09 -8.43
C LEU A 115 8.74 3.55 -7.31
N GLY A 116 7.93 2.52 -7.60
CA GLY A 116 7.14 1.84 -6.57
C GLY A 116 8.00 1.22 -5.47
N ARG A 117 9.16 0.65 -5.81
CA ARG A 117 10.11 0.11 -4.83
C ARG A 117 10.70 1.23 -3.97
N LEU A 118 11.15 2.31 -4.60
CA LEU A 118 11.69 3.48 -3.90
C LEU A 118 10.68 4.08 -2.91
N MET A 119 9.41 4.18 -3.31
CA MET A 119 8.33 4.68 -2.44
C MET A 119 8.07 3.74 -1.23
N ILE A 120 8.12 2.41 -1.42
CA ILE A 120 8.01 1.46 -0.31
C ILE A 120 9.19 1.60 0.63
N ASP A 121 10.40 1.52 0.10
CA ASP A 121 11.62 1.55 0.90
C ASP A 121 11.67 2.84 1.74
N HIS A 122 11.29 3.97 1.14
CA HIS A 122 11.19 5.25 1.84
C HIS A 122 10.19 5.23 3.00
N GLN A 123 8.96 4.74 2.78
CA GLN A 123 7.94 4.67 3.83
C GLN A 123 8.30 3.67 4.93
N VAL A 124 8.86 2.52 4.57
CA VAL A 124 9.30 1.50 5.54
C VAL A 124 10.41 2.08 6.41
N GLU A 125 11.37 2.78 5.82
CA GLU A 125 12.46 3.41 6.58
C GLU A 125 11.96 4.55 7.47
N PHE A 126 11.08 5.40 6.94
CA PHE A 126 10.39 6.42 7.74
C PHE A 126 9.67 5.80 8.95
N ALA A 127 8.91 4.73 8.74
CA ALA A 127 8.16 4.04 9.79
C ALA A 127 9.07 3.40 10.86
N ARG A 128 10.25 2.90 10.49
CA ARG A 128 11.27 2.40 11.44
C ARG A 128 11.86 3.51 12.31
N GLY A 129 11.88 4.74 11.81
CA GLY A 129 12.32 5.93 12.54
C GLY A 129 11.32 6.36 13.63
N LEU A 130 10.03 6.10 13.43
CA LEU A 130 8.97 6.54 14.33
C LEU A 130 9.01 5.84 15.70
N ALA A 131 8.84 6.64 16.75
CA ALA A 131 8.69 6.12 18.10
C ALA A 131 7.35 5.35 18.27
N GLY A 132 7.42 4.20 18.95
CA GLY A 132 6.25 3.38 19.28
C GLY A 132 5.78 2.42 18.18
N ILE A 133 6.36 2.49 16.97
CA ILE A 133 6.06 1.51 15.93
C ILE A 133 6.68 0.14 16.27
N ARG A 134 5.83 -0.89 16.29
CA ARG A 134 6.20 -2.29 16.52
C ARG A 134 6.05 -3.13 15.26
N ARG A 135 5.17 -2.74 14.34
CA ARG A 135 4.89 -3.47 13.10
C ARG A 135 4.72 -2.52 11.92
N ILE A 136 5.18 -2.93 10.75
CA ILE A 136 4.94 -2.25 9.48
C ILE A 136 4.22 -3.24 8.57
N VAL A 137 2.95 -2.99 8.28
CA VAL A 137 2.10 -3.96 7.58
C VAL A 137 1.44 -3.34 6.35
N GLY A 138 0.95 -4.19 5.44
CA GLY A 138 0.09 -3.78 4.35
C GLY A 138 -0.86 -4.91 3.97
N PHE A 139 -2.04 -4.56 3.46
CA PHE A 139 -2.97 -5.54 2.89
C PHE A 139 -2.83 -5.47 1.38
N THR A 140 -2.06 -6.39 0.81
CA THR A 140 -1.74 -6.40 -0.61
C THR A 140 -2.63 -7.36 -1.39
N ARG A 141 -2.61 -7.22 -2.72
CA ARG A 141 -3.58 -7.85 -3.62
C ARG A 141 -2.94 -9.01 -4.39
N PRO A 142 -3.50 -10.23 -4.34
CA PRO A 142 -3.13 -11.31 -5.24
C PRO A 142 -3.74 -11.06 -6.64
N VAL A 143 -3.22 -10.07 -7.38
CA VAL A 143 -3.82 -9.49 -8.60
C VAL A 143 -3.98 -10.44 -9.80
N ARG A 144 -3.41 -11.65 -9.76
CA ARG A 144 -3.64 -12.67 -10.81
C ARG A 144 -4.53 -13.83 -10.35
N TYR A 145 -5.01 -13.83 -9.10
CA TYR A 145 -5.74 -14.97 -8.55
C TYR A 145 -7.00 -15.32 -9.33
N TYR A 146 -7.68 -14.35 -9.93
CA TYR A 146 -8.83 -14.60 -10.81
C TYR A 146 -8.58 -15.57 -11.97
N ARG A 147 -7.31 -15.76 -12.39
CA ARG A 147 -6.93 -16.73 -13.43
C ARG A 147 -6.68 -18.14 -12.88
N TYR A 148 -6.64 -18.27 -11.56
CA TYR A 148 -6.27 -19.48 -10.82
C TYR A 148 -7.27 -19.76 -9.70
N SER A 149 -8.50 -19.25 -9.78
CA SER A 149 -9.49 -19.32 -8.69
C SER A 149 -9.97 -20.74 -8.38
N GLU A 150 -9.66 -21.71 -9.24
CA GLU A 150 -9.86 -23.14 -8.98
C GLU A 150 -8.82 -23.72 -8.00
N MET A 151 -7.67 -23.05 -7.87
CA MET A 151 -6.64 -23.38 -6.87
C MET A 151 -7.02 -22.72 -5.54
N PRO A 152 -6.92 -23.43 -4.40
CA PRO A 152 -7.09 -22.79 -3.09
C PRO A 152 -6.16 -21.59 -2.91
N ILE A 153 -6.67 -20.48 -2.37
CA ILE A 153 -5.89 -19.24 -2.23
C ILE A 153 -4.60 -19.45 -1.42
N GLU A 154 -4.64 -20.33 -0.42
CA GLU A 154 -3.50 -20.70 0.40
C GLU A 154 -2.38 -21.30 -0.43
N GLU A 155 -2.71 -22.13 -1.43
CA GLU A 155 -1.74 -22.68 -2.37
C GLU A 155 -1.25 -21.60 -3.33
N TYR A 156 -2.15 -20.80 -3.89
CA TYR A 156 -1.82 -19.76 -4.86
C TYR A 156 -0.80 -18.76 -4.33
N VAL A 157 -0.98 -18.24 -3.11
CA VAL A 157 -0.09 -17.21 -2.55
C VAL A 157 1.32 -17.74 -2.26
N ARG A 158 1.49 -19.07 -2.21
CA ARG A 158 2.79 -19.74 -2.04
C ARG A 158 3.35 -20.31 -3.35
N ARG A 159 2.54 -20.35 -4.42
CA ARG A 159 2.93 -20.92 -5.71
C ARG A 159 4.10 -20.13 -6.30
N ARG A 160 5.13 -20.86 -6.73
CA ARG A 160 6.33 -20.28 -7.35
C ARG A 160 6.43 -20.65 -8.82
N THR A 161 7.02 -19.75 -9.58
CA THR A 161 7.44 -20.00 -10.96
C THR A 161 8.72 -20.85 -10.98
N ALA A 162 9.12 -21.32 -12.16
CA ALA A 162 10.36 -22.08 -12.33
C ALA A 162 11.63 -21.31 -11.89
N THR A 163 11.58 -19.98 -11.85
CA THR A 163 12.68 -19.12 -11.38
C THR A 163 12.66 -18.88 -9.86
N GLY A 164 11.76 -19.54 -9.13
CA GLY A 164 11.64 -19.42 -7.67
C GLY A 164 10.86 -18.20 -7.17
N ARG A 165 10.50 -17.24 -8.04
CA ARG A 165 9.63 -16.10 -7.68
C ARG A 165 8.19 -16.53 -7.47
N LEU A 166 7.43 -15.82 -6.63
CA LEU A 166 5.99 -16.07 -6.51
C LEU A 166 5.29 -15.87 -7.85
N LEU A 167 4.27 -16.69 -8.09
CA LEU A 167 3.45 -16.65 -9.30
C LEU A 167 2.73 -15.30 -9.43
N ASP A 168 2.27 -14.75 -8.30
CA ASP A 168 1.67 -13.43 -8.23
C ASP A 168 2.75 -12.33 -8.24
N PRO A 169 2.72 -11.40 -9.21
CA PRO A 169 3.76 -10.39 -9.34
C PRO A 169 3.73 -9.34 -8.22
N VAL A 170 2.58 -9.05 -7.63
CA VAL A 170 2.45 -8.06 -6.55
C VAL A 170 2.96 -8.68 -5.25
N LEU A 171 2.60 -9.93 -4.95
CA LEU A 171 3.17 -10.64 -3.81
C LEU A 171 4.69 -10.80 -3.96
N SER A 172 5.17 -11.18 -5.15
CA SER A 172 6.61 -11.29 -5.43
C SER A 172 7.32 -9.96 -5.17
N PHE A 173 6.76 -8.84 -5.64
CA PHE A 173 7.34 -7.51 -5.44
C PHE A 173 7.53 -7.15 -3.96
N HIS A 174 6.56 -7.46 -3.10
CA HIS A 174 6.68 -7.19 -1.66
C HIS A 174 7.73 -8.10 -0.99
N LEU A 175 7.80 -9.38 -1.38
CA LEU A 175 8.82 -10.30 -0.89
C LEU A 175 10.23 -9.89 -1.32
N ASP A 176 10.39 -9.49 -2.58
CA ASP A 176 11.65 -8.95 -3.12
C ASP A 176 12.05 -7.63 -2.42
N SER A 177 11.10 -6.97 -1.75
CA SER A 177 11.29 -5.78 -0.91
C SER A 177 11.45 -6.09 0.58
N GLY A 178 11.61 -7.37 0.95
CA GLY A 178 11.88 -7.81 2.32
C GLY A 178 10.65 -8.03 3.19
N ALA A 179 9.44 -7.97 2.63
CA ALA A 179 8.24 -8.34 3.36
C ALA A 179 8.09 -9.86 3.48
N ARG A 180 7.36 -10.31 4.51
CA ARG A 180 6.86 -11.68 4.64
C ARG A 180 5.34 -11.71 4.51
N LEU A 181 4.80 -12.81 3.99
CA LEU A 181 3.36 -13.08 4.04
C LEU A 181 2.98 -13.47 5.47
N VAL A 182 1.83 -12.99 5.95
CA VAL A 182 1.37 -13.20 7.33
C VAL A 182 0.07 -14.00 7.37
N SER A 183 -0.97 -13.50 6.70
CA SER A 183 -2.31 -14.09 6.71
C SER A 183 -3.07 -13.73 5.45
N ILE A 184 -4.12 -14.50 5.17
CA ILE A 184 -5.02 -14.30 4.04
C ILE A 184 -6.36 -13.83 4.60
N HIS A 185 -6.95 -12.81 3.97
CA HIS A 185 -8.19 -12.19 4.40
C HIS A 185 -9.23 -12.28 3.27
N PRO A 186 -10.20 -13.22 3.35
CA PRO A 186 -11.30 -13.29 2.39
C PRO A 186 -12.23 -12.08 2.58
N ASN A 187 -12.98 -11.70 1.54
CA ASN A 187 -13.94 -10.59 1.59
C ASN A 187 -13.35 -9.28 2.13
N PHE A 188 -12.05 -9.06 1.92
CA PHE A 188 -11.38 -7.84 2.36
C PHE A 188 -11.79 -6.65 1.49
N ARG A 189 -11.94 -6.89 0.18
CA ARG A 189 -12.35 -5.87 -0.78
C ARG A 189 -13.17 -6.50 -1.93
N PRO A 190 -14.46 -6.79 -1.72
CA PRO A 190 -15.29 -7.57 -2.66
C PRO A 190 -15.30 -7.05 -4.11
N GLU A 191 -15.12 -5.74 -4.31
CA GLU A 191 -15.04 -5.10 -5.61
C GLU A 191 -13.73 -5.39 -6.37
N ASP A 192 -12.69 -5.94 -5.72
CA ASP A 192 -11.44 -6.31 -6.37
C ASP A 192 -11.53 -7.68 -7.06
N HIS A 193 -12.13 -7.66 -8.25
CA HIS A 193 -12.34 -8.86 -9.06
C HIS A 193 -11.05 -9.60 -9.43
N LYS A 194 -9.92 -8.88 -9.59
CA LYS A 194 -8.63 -9.50 -9.92
C LYS A 194 -8.06 -10.33 -8.76
N ALA A 195 -8.34 -9.92 -7.54
CA ALA A 195 -7.97 -10.64 -6.33
C ALA A 195 -9.10 -11.55 -5.79
N CYS A 196 -10.24 -11.62 -6.48
CA CYS A 196 -11.46 -12.31 -6.01
C CYS A 196 -11.88 -11.89 -4.59
N GLY A 197 -11.72 -10.60 -4.26
CA GLY A 197 -12.04 -10.08 -2.93
C GLY A 197 -11.06 -10.41 -1.81
N TYR A 198 -10.00 -11.16 -2.08
CA TYR A 198 -8.97 -11.49 -1.10
C TYR A 198 -7.94 -10.37 -0.93
N ALA A 199 -7.42 -10.24 0.28
CA ALA A 199 -6.16 -9.57 0.54
C ALA A 199 -5.18 -10.49 1.26
N VAL A 200 -3.89 -10.22 1.10
CA VAL A 200 -2.83 -10.89 1.84
C VAL A 200 -2.17 -9.86 2.74
N LEU A 201 -2.19 -10.10 4.04
CA LEU A 201 -1.44 -9.30 5.00
C LEU A 201 0.05 -9.61 4.81
N ILE A 202 0.81 -8.56 4.57
CA ILE A 202 2.27 -8.59 4.51
C ILE A 202 2.85 -7.76 5.65
N GLU A 203 4.06 -8.11 6.05
CA GLU A 203 4.75 -7.40 7.12
C GLU A 203 6.24 -7.21 6.78
N TYR A 204 6.70 -5.97 6.95
CA TYR A 204 8.10 -5.59 6.83
C TYR A 204 8.77 -5.66 8.21
N PRO A 205 10.03 -6.13 8.28
CA PRO A 205 10.74 -6.23 9.55
C PRO A 205 11.01 -4.85 10.13
N VAL A 206 10.67 -4.70 11.42
CA VAL A 206 11.11 -3.61 12.28
C VAL A 206 12.31 -4.12 13.07
N PRO A 207 13.51 -3.52 12.95
CA PRO A 207 14.66 -3.91 13.76
C PRO A 207 14.32 -3.84 15.24
N ARG A 208 14.72 -4.86 16.02
CA ARG A 208 14.67 -4.77 17.47
C ARG A 208 15.69 -3.71 17.90
N ARG A 209 15.21 -2.60 18.46
CA ARG A 209 16.06 -1.61 19.13
C ARG A 209 16.51 -2.12 20.49
#